data_AF-A0A950LJX9-F1
#
_entry.id   AF-A0A950LJX9-F1
#
_cell.length_a   1.000
_cell.length_b   1.000
_cell.length_c   1.000
_cell.angle_alpha   90.00
_cell.angle_beta   90.00
_cell.angle_gamma   90.00
#
_symmetry.space_group_name_H-M   'P 1'
#
loop_
_entity.id
_entity.type
_entity.pdbx_description
1 polymer ?
#
loop_
_entity_poly.entity_id
_entity_poly.type
_entity_poly.pdbx_seq_one_letter_code
_entity_poly.pdbx_strand_id
1 'polypeptide(L)'
;VVPTTGIVAGCFVHAVNRNGDPHLHSHVVMANVVHGRDGRWSACDRRGLEAHRRAAIAVYEAHLRNGLTAALGVRWSGAPGRSGEIVGVAPELVGTFSTRSADIRQHGHEVGARSGRGARIAASVTRPAKAAGSSYAEAVAEWERRARACHGQLGLELGPGRPGRGTPDRARLDEHRFAGVLSLTPHGGARRRDAVEAFGRAATDGVAAGSLERLVDHWVPQDAPGVAEPIRPRRSVLPAAHHLRTLGPRPLDPDDHALWLGAARALDAYRDRWGFDGAPALGRAVTPDLASMPTERLVDHVRTEQLLGAVRARLGQRAPTGVELGLDR
;
A
#
# COMPACT_ATOMS: atom_id res chain seq x y z
N VAL A 1 -18.84 24.59 -1.22
CA VAL A 1 -19.02 23.13 -1.33
C VAL A 1 -19.73 22.68 -0.08
N VAL A 2 -20.91 22.08 -0.21
CA VAL A 2 -21.70 21.59 0.94
C VAL A 2 -21.44 20.08 1.08
N PRO A 3 -21.27 19.54 2.30
CA PRO A 3 -21.13 18.11 2.50
C PRO A 3 -22.38 17.35 2.04
N THR A 4 -22.21 16.14 1.52
CA THR A 4 -23.30 15.23 1.15
C THR A 4 -23.49 14.15 2.21
N THR A 5 -24.68 13.56 2.27
CA THR A 5 -24.95 12.35 3.07
C THR A 5 -24.54 11.06 2.36
N GLY A 6 -24.18 11.13 1.07
CA GLY A 6 -23.70 9.97 0.32
C GLY A 6 -23.66 10.18 -1.19
N ILE A 7 -23.48 9.06 -1.91
CA ILE A 7 -23.52 8.99 -3.37
C ILE A 7 -24.40 7.81 -3.78
N VAL A 8 -25.02 7.90 -4.94
CA VAL A 8 -25.75 6.78 -5.56
C VAL A 8 -24.92 6.26 -6.73
N ALA A 9 -24.65 4.96 -6.76
CA ALA A 9 -23.85 4.33 -7.81
C ALA A 9 -24.37 2.92 -8.15
N GLY A 10 -24.27 2.56 -9.42
CA GLY A 10 -24.43 1.18 -9.89
C GLY A 10 -23.07 0.54 -10.16
N CYS A 11 -22.88 -0.72 -9.76
CA CYS A 11 -21.65 -1.47 -10.01
C CYS A 11 -21.92 -2.58 -11.04
N PHE A 12 -21.19 -2.56 -12.15
CA PHE A 12 -21.32 -3.54 -13.23
C PHE A 12 -19.98 -4.26 -13.43
N VAL A 13 -19.96 -5.57 -13.18
CA VAL A 13 -18.76 -6.40 -13.33
C VAL A 13 -18.68 -6.96 -14.74
N HIS A 14 -17.49 -6.91 -15.32
CA HIS A 14 -17.18 -7.44 -16.64
C HIS A 14 -15.89 -8.27 -16.56
N ALA A 15 -15.76 -9.29 -17.42
CA ALA A 15 -14.64 -10.23 -17.38
C ALA A 15 -13.72 -10.16 -18.62
N VAL A 16 -14.07 -9.36 -19.63
CA VAL A 16 -13.38 -9.35 -20.93
C VAL A 16 -13.06 -7.92 -21.37
N ASN A 17 -11.90 -7.72 -21.98
CA ASN A 17 -11.57 -6.45 -22.63
C ASN A 17 -12.12 -6.42 -24.08
N ARG A 18 -11.81 -5.36 -24.81
CA ARG A 18 -12.28 -5.16 -26.20
C ARG A 18 -11.64 -6.09 -27.22
N ASN A 19 -10.49 -6.66 -26.90
CA ASN A 19 -9.79 -7.63 -27.74
C ASN A 19 -10.17 -9.07 -27.36
N GLY A 20 -11.09 -9.25 -26.39
CA GLY A 20 -11.50 -10.57 -25.91
C GLY A 20 -10.52 -11.22 -24.93
N ASP A 21 -9.52 -10.50 -24.42
CA ASP A 21 -8.63 -11.04 -23.37
C ASP A 21 -9.32 -11.04 -21.98
N PRO A 22 -8.91 -11.92 -21.05
CA PRO A 22 -9.35 -11.88 -19.67
C PRO A 22 -9.03 -10.51 -19.05
N HIS A 23 -10.07 -9.82 -18.60
CA HIS A 23 -9.95 -8.51 -17.97
C HIS A 23 -11.09 -8.29 -16.99
N LEU A 24 -10.93 -8.80 -15.77
CA LEU A 24 -11.90 -8.60 -14.70
C LEU A 24 -11.87 -7.13 -14.24
N HIS A 25 -12.97 -6.42 -14.42
CA HIS A 25 -13.10 -5.02 -14.02
C HIS A 25 -14.55 -4.68 -13.65
N SER A 26 -14.70 -3.62 -12.86
CA SER A 26 -16.01 -3.11 -12.46
C SER A 26 -16.20 -1.67 -12.94
N HIS A 27 -17.32 -1.40 -13.59
CA HIS A 27 -17.80 -0.04 -13.83
C HIS A 27 -18.66 0.39 -12.66
N VAL A 28 -18.12 1.26 -11.82
CA VAL A 28 -18.89 1.94 -10.76
C VAL A 28 -19.41 3.26 -11.32
N VAL A 29 -20.64 3.25 -11.83
CA VAL A 29 -21.29 4.40 -12.45
C VAL A 29 -22.00 5.20 -11.37
N MET A 30 -21.44 6.37 -11.04
CA MET A 30 -22.02 7.30 -10.08
C MET A 30 -23.02 8.22 -10.78
N ALA A 31 -24.22 8.37 -10.20
CA ALA A 31 -25.15 9.40 -10.64
C ALA A 31 -24.56 10.79 -10.31
N ASN A 32 -24.64 11.74 -11.25
CA ASN A 32 -24.21 13.12 -11.01
C ASN A 32 -25.27 13.90 -10.23
N VAL A 33 -25.73 13.34 -9.12
CA VAL A 33 -26.70 13.93 -8.21
C VAL A 33 -26.42 13.43 -6.80
N VAL A 34 -26.34 14.36 -5.85
CA VAL A 34 -26.08 14.08 -4.44
C VAL A 34 -27.05 14.88 -3.58
N HIS A 35 -27.42 14.32 -2.43
CA HIS A 35 -28.26 14.99 -1.44
C HIS A 35 -27.35 15.72 -0.44
N GLY A 36 -27.32 17.05 -0.54
CA GLY A 36 -26.58 17.91 0.36
C GLY A 36 -27.16 17.89 1.78
N ARG A 37 -26.31 18.16 2.77
CA ARG A 37 -26.76 18.35 4.17
C ARG A 37 -27.65 19.59 4.35
N ASP A 38 -27.76 20.43 3.34
CA ASP A 38 -28.72 21.53 3.24
C ASP A 38 -30.12 21.07 2.77
N GLY A 39 -30.32 19.77 2.58
CA GLY A 39 -31.60 19.17 2.15
C GLY A 39 -31.88 19.30 0.65
N ARG A 40 -30.89 19.73 -0.15
CA ARG A 40 -31.05 19.96 -1.59
C ARG A 40 -30.35 18.88 -2.41
N TRP A 41 -30.93 18.54 -3.56
CA TRP A 41 -30.27 17.73 -4.57
C TRP A 41 -29.44 18.63 -5.49
N SER A 42 -28.19 18.26 -5.72
CA SER A 42 -27.25 19.05 -6.53
C SER A 42 -26.24 18.17 -7.24
N ALA A 43 -25.55 18.71 -8.26
CA ALA A 43 -24.48 18.00 -8.94
C ALA A 43 -23.30 17.71 -8.00
N CYS A 44 -22.61 16.60 -8.23
CA CYS A 44 -21.46 16.19 -7.43
C CYS A 44 -20.23 17.06 -7.75
N ASP A 45 -19.52 17.54 -6.74
CA ASP A 45 -18.24 18.20 -6.94
C ASP A 45 -17.14 17.20 -7.31
N ARG A 46 -16.89 17.04 -8.61
CA ARG A 46 -15.89 16.12 -9.16
C ARG A 46 -14.47 16.41 -8.70
N ARG A 47 -14.14 17.64 -8.28
CA ARG A 47 -12.76 18.01 -7.92
C ARG A 47 -12.26 17.20 -6.71
N GLY A 48 -13.15 16.91 -5.77
CA GLY A 48 -12.87 16.02 -4.64
C GLY A 48 -12.51 14.61 -5.12
N LEU A 49 -13.34 14.03 -5.99
CA LEU A 49 -13.10 12.68 -6.54
C LEU A 49 -11.78 12.62 -7.31
N GLU A 50 -11.49 13.60 -8.17
CA GLU A 50 -10.25 13.62 -8.93
C GLU A 50 -9.03 13.78 -8.02
N ALA A 51 -9.11 14.64 -7.00
CA ALA A 51 -8.03 14.81 -6.03
C ALA A 51 -7.71 13.50 -5.30
N HIS A 52 -8.71 12.66 -5.02
CA HIS A 52 -8.56 11.39 -4.29
C HIS A 52 -8.36 10.18 -5.19
N ARG A 53 -8.32 10.35 -6.52
CA ARG A 53 -8.27 9.24 -7.47
C ARG A 53 -7.12 8.27 -7.18
N ARG A 54 -5.92 8.78 -6.91
CA ARG A 54 -4.74 7.94 -6.63
C ARG A 54 -4.86 7.20 -5.29
N ALA A 55 -5.40 7.86 -4.27
CA ALA A 55 -5.68 7.26 -2.97
C ALA A 55 -6.71 6.12 -3.08
N ALA A 56 -7.81 6.36 -3.78
CA ALA A 56 -8.84 5.35 -4.03
C ALA A 56 -8.30 4.13 -4.77
N ILE A 57 -7.44 4.34 -5.79
CA ILE A 57 -6.75 3.23 -6.49
C ILE A 57 -5.90 2.42 -5.51
N ALA A 58 -5.10 3.09 -4.67
CA ALA A 58 -4.24 2.41 -3.71
C ALA A 58 -5.04 1.61 -2.66
N VAL A 59 -6.18 2.13 -2.19
CA VAL A 59 -7.09 1.41 -1.29
C VAL A 59 -7.66 0.17 -1.96
N TYR A 60 -8.16 0.31 -3.20
CA TYR A 60 -8.69 -0.82 -3.97
C TYR A 60 -7.63 -1.90 -4.19
N GLU A 61 -6.45 -1.51 -4.67
CA GLU A 61 -5.34 -2.45 -4.92
C GLU A 61 -4.92 -3.17 -3.64
N ALA A 62 -4.75 -2.45 -2.52
CA ALA A 62 -4.38 -3.06 -1.24
C ALA A 62 -5.45 -4.02 -0.73
N HIS A 63 -6.73 -3.64 -0.82
CA HIS A 63 -7.85 -4.47 -0.36
C HIS A 63 -8.01 -5.72 -1.23
N LEU A 64 -7.89 -5.57 -2.56
CA LEU A 64 -7.93 -6.68 -3.50
C LEU A 64 -6.83 -7.69 -3.21
N ARG A 65 -5.58 -7.21 -2.99
CA ARG A 65 -4.45 -8.08 -2.67
C ARG A 65 -4.68 -8.87 -1.39
N ASN A 66 -5.14 -8.20 -0.34
CA ASN A 66 -5.49 -8.84 0.93
C ASN A 66 -6.57 -9.91 0.77
N GLY A 67 -7.65 -9.59 0.05
CA GLY A 67 -8.76 -10.53 -0.17
C GLY A 67 -8.33 -11.76 -0.97
N LEU A 68 -7.58 -11.56 -2.06
CA LEU A 68 -7.08 -12.67 -2.89
C LEU A 68 -6.03 -13.51 -2.17
N THR A 69 -5.12 -12.92 -1.40
CA THR A 69 -4.17 -13.68 -0.58
C THR A 69 -4.91 -14.53 0.46
N ALA A 70 -5.91 -13.96 1.15
CA ALA A 70 -6.70 -14.70 2.12
C ALA A 70 -7.53 -15.83 1.49
N ALA A 71 -8.16 -15.57 0.34
CA ALA A 71 -9.04 -16.53 -0.32
C ALA A 71 -8.30 -17.62 -1.09
N LEU A 72 -7.17 -17.30 -1.73
CA LEU A 72 -6.51 -18.16 -2.70
C LEU A 72 -5.08 -18.56 -2.32
N GLY A 73 -4.48 -17.96 -1.28
CA GLY A 73 -3.10 -18.22 -0.88
C GLY A 73 -2.03 -17.62 -1.80
N VAL A 74 -2.43 -16.71 -2.70
CA VAL A 74 -1.51 -16.09 -3.67
C VAL A 74 -0.54 -15.10 -3.01
N ARG A 75 0.65 -14.97 -3.61
CA ARG A 75 1.68 -13.99 -3.22
C ARG A 75 1.88 -12.96 -4.30
N TRP A 76 2.40 -11.79 -3.94
CA TRP A 76 2.54 -10.65 -4.83
C TRP A 76 4.01 -10.35 -5.17
N SER A 77 4.26 -9.99 -6.43
CA SER A 77 5.59 -9.58 -6.89
C SER A 77 5.90 -8.17 -6.37
N GLY A 78 7.07 -8.01 -5.76
CA GLY A 78 7.66 -6.72 -5.39
C GLY A 78 8.61 -6.15 -6.45
N ALA A 79 8.78 -6.81 -7.60
CA ALA A 79 9.75 -6.40 -8.60
C ALA A 79 9.37 -5.03 -9.22
N PRO A 80 10.34 -4.13 -9.49
CA PRO A 80 10.10 -2.88 -10.17
C PRO A 80 9.32 -3.08 -11.47
N GLY A 81 8.26 -2.29 -11.68
CA GLY A 81 7.40 -2.40 -12.87
C GLY A 81 6.45 -3.61 -12.89
N ARG A 82 6.51 -4.51 -11.90
CA ARG A 82 5.61 -5.66 -11.73
C ARG A 82 4.90 -5.67 -10.38
N SER A 83 4.92 -4.53 -9.68
CA SER A 83 4.36 -4.42 -8.35
C SER A 83 2.86 -4.69 -8.38
N GLY A 84 2.42 -5.75 -7.71
CA GLY A 84 1.00 -6.16 -7.71
C GLY A 84 0.64 -7.25 -8.73
N GLU A 85 1.62 -7.89 -9.37
CA GLU A 85 1.40 -9.14 -10.13
C GLU A 85 1.48 -10.37 -9.21
N ILE A 86 0.76 -11.44 -9.53
CA ILE A 86 0.81 -12.69 -8.74
C ILE A 86 2.12 -13.45 -9.02
N VAL A 87 2.82 -13.85 -7.96
CA VAL A 87 3.99 -14.75 -8.06
C VAL A 87 3.54 -16.10 -8.60
N GLY A 88 4.20 -16.57 -9.66
CA GLY A 88 3.86 -17.81 -10.37
C GLY A 88 3.07 -17.59 -11.66
N VAL A 89 2.59 -16.36 -11.91
CA VAL A 89 2.14 -15.95 -13.25
C VAL A 89 3.35 -15.44 -14.04
N ALA A 90 3.66 -16.13 -15.14
CA ALA A 90 4.77 -15.77 -16.01
C ALA A 90 4.53 -14.44 -16.76
N PRO A 91 5.55 -13.59 -16.92
CA PRO A 91 5.46 -12.36 -17.71
C PRO A 91 4.97 -12.59 -19.15
N GLU A 92 5.37 -13.70 -19.77
CA GLU A 92 4.97 -14.10 -21.12
C GLU A 92 3.46 -14.28 -21.19
N LEU A 93 2.88 -14.95 -20.18
CA LEU A 93 1.43 -15.17 -20.09
C LEU A 93 0.68 -13.84 -19.90
N VAL A 94 1.20 -12.93 -19.06
CA VAL A 94 0.65 -11.58 -18.92
C VAL A 94 0.70 -10.85 -20.27
N GLY A 95 1.82 -10.94 -20.98
CA GLY A 95 2.00 -10.39 -22.32
C GLY A 95 0.99 -10.95 -23.33
N THR A 96 0.79 -12.27 -23.35
CA THR A 96 -0.18 -12.96 -24.21
C THR A 96 -1.59 -12.42 -24.05
N PHE A 97 -2.01 -12.10 -22.82
CA PHE A 97 -3.35 -11.58 -22.51
C PHE A 97 -3.43 -10.06 -22.35
N SER A 98 -2.38 -9.34 -22.77
CA SER A 98 -2.32 -7.89 -22.74
C SER A 98 -2.34 -7.28 -24.15
N THR A 99 -3.08 -7.89 -25.09
CA THR A 99 -3.05 -7.49 -26.52
C THR A 99 -3.48 -6.03 -26.70
N ARG A 100 -4.51 -5.60 -25.96
CA ARG A 100 -4.98 -4.21 -25.98
C ARG A 100 -3.87 -3.22 -25.59
N SER A 101 -3.09 -3.57 -24.56
CA SER A 101 -1.94 -2.75 -24.12
C SER A 101 -0.80 -2.77 -25.13
N ALA A 102 -0.61 -3.87 -25.86
CA ALA A 102 0.36 -3.95 -26.95
C ALA A 102 -0.03 -3.01 -28.10
N ASP A 103 -1.30 -3.04 -28.56
CA ASP A 103 -1.80 -2.16 -29.62
C ASP A 103 -1.59 -0.67 -29.28
N ILE A 104 -1.92 -0.28 -28.04
CA ILE A 104 -1.78 1.10 -27.57
C ILE A 104 -0.32 1.54 -27.59
N ARG A 105 0.59 0.68 -27.10
CA ARG A 105 2.02 0.98 -27.05
C ARG A 105 2.62 1.07 -28.44
N GLN A 106 2.26 0.13 -29.32
CA GLN A 106 2.73 0.11 -30.70
C GLN A 106 2.29 1.39 -31.43
N HIS A 107 1.00 1.70 -31.42
CA HIS A 107 0.50 2.90 -32.07
C HIS A 107 1.08 4.18 -31.44
N GLY A 108 1.20 4.21 -30.11
CA GLY A 108 1.83 5.32 -29.40
C GLY A 108 3.28 5.55 -29.84
N HIS A 109 4.03 4.49 -30.10
CA HIS A 109 5.38 4.56 -30.65
C HIS A 109 5.37 5.10 -32.10
N GLU A 110 4.51 4.56 -32.96
CA GLU A 110 4.37 4.97 -34.36
C GLU A 110 4.06 6.46 -34.52
N VAL A 111 3.20 7.01 -33.66
CA VAL A 111 2.81 8.44 -33.71
C VAL A 111 3.67 9.34 -32.82
N GLY A 112 4.73 8.80 -32.19
CA GLY A 112 5.60 9.56 -31.30
C GLY A 112 4.90 10.13 -30.05
N ALA A 113 3.88 9.45 -29.53
CA ALA A 113 3.13 9.88 -28.36
C ALA A 113 3.97 9.78 -27.07
N ARG A 114 4.53 10.91 -26.64
CA ARG A 114 5.36 11.02 -25.42
C ARG A 114 4.63 11.58 -24.19
N SER A 115 3.32 11.83 -24.29
CA SER A 115 2.52 12.44 -23.22
C SER A 115 1.32 11.58 -22.83
N GLY A 116 0.81 11.76 -21.61
CA GLY A 116 -0.43 11.09 -21.15
C GLY A 116 -1.67 11.48 -21.96
N ARG A 117 -1.67 12.64 -22.64
CA ARG A 117 -2.70 12.98 -23.63
C ARG A 117 -2.54 12.13 -24.90
N GLY A 118 -1.31 12.00 -25.41
CA GLY A 118 -1.00 11.16 -26.56
C GLY A 118 -1.38 9.70 -26.33
N ALA A 119 -1.07 9.14 -25.15
CA ALA A 119 -1.46 7.78 -24.79
C ALA A 119 -2.98 7.57 -24.79
N ARG A 120 -3.77 8.56 -24.33
CA ARG A 120 -5.24 8.49 -24.37
C ARG A 120 -5.78 8.53 -25.80
N ILE A 121 -5.18 9.34 -26.66
CA ILE A 121 -5.54 9.40 -28.09
C ILE A 121 -5.24 8.04 -28.73
N ALA A 122 -4.04 7.50 -28.51
CA ALA A 122 -3.67 6.17 -29.00
C ALA A 122 -4.65 5.09 -28.54
N ALA A 123 -5.08 5.12 -27.28
CA ALA A 123 -6.10 4.22 -26.73
C ALA A 123 -7.51 4.41 -27.32
N SER A 124 -7.83 5.57 -27.87
CA SER A 124 -9.10 5.79 -28.56
C SER A 124 -9.03 5.32 -30.01
N VAL A 125 -7.93 5.60 -30.70
CA VAL A 125 -7.75 5.28 -32.13
C VAL A 125 -7.63 3.77 -32.35
N THR A 126 -6.85 3.08 -31.51
CA THR A 126 -6.66 1.62 -31.59
C THR A 126 -7.84 0.80 -31.06
N ARG A 127 -8.99 1.45 -30.78
CA ARG A 127 -10.14 0.79 -30.14
C ARG A 127 -10.94 0.04 -31.21
N PRO A 128 -11.01 -1.30 -31.17
CA PRO A 128 -11.82 -2.03 -32.14
C PRO A 128 -13.31 -1.78 -31.92
N ALA A 129 -14.08 -1.93 -33.01
CA ALA A 129 -15.53 -1.96 -32.96
C ALA A 129 -16.01 -3.11 -32.05
N LYS A 130 -17.20 -2.96 -31.47
CA LYS A 130 -17.77 -3.99 -30.61
C LYS A 130 -18.25 -5.16 -31.49
N ALA A 131 -17.51 -6.26 -31.51
CA ALA A 131 -17.97 -7.49 -32.16
C ALA A 131 -19.13 -8.12 -31.36
N ALA A 132 -20.00 -8.86 -32.04
CA ALA A 132 -20.96 -9.73 -31.37
C ALA A 132 -20.17 -10.73 -30.49
N GLY A 133 -20.45 -10.74 -29.19
CA GLY A 133 -19.62 -11.46 -28.23
C GLY A 133 -19.79 -12.97 -28.35
N SER A 134 -18.68 -13.71 -28.24
CA SER A 134 -18.69 -15.12 -27.87
C SER A 134 -19.24 -15.28 -26.44
N SER A 135 -19.78 -16.46 -26.15
CA SER A 135 -20.16 -16.81 -24.78
C SER A 135 -18.91 -16.82 -23.87
N TYR A 136 -19.12 -16.62 -22.57
CA TYR A 136 -18.01 -16.67 -21.60
C TYR A 136 -17.29 -18.01 -21.62
N ALA A 137 -18.03 -19.13 -21.81
CA ALA A 137 -17.45 -20.46 -21.90
C ALA A 137 -16.52 -20.62 -23.12
N GLU A 138 -16.92 -20.09 -24.28
CA GLU A 138 -16.06 -20.09 -25.48
C GLU A 138 -14.81 -19.23 -25.29
N ALA A 139 -14.95 -18.07 -24.62
CA ALA A 139 -13.82 -17.21 -24.28
C ALA A 139 -12.83 -17.93 -23.36
N VAL A 140 -13.30 -18.60 -22.31
CA VAL A 140 -12.46 -19.39 -21.40
C VAL A 140 -11.74 -20.52 -22.15
N ALA A 141 -12.45 -21.27 -23.00
CA ALA A 141 -11.83 -22.33 -23.80
C ALA A 141 -10.72 -21.81 -24.71
N GLU A 142 -10.90 -20.63 -25.31
CA GLU A 142 -9.87 -19.96 -26.11
C GLU A 142 -8.68 -19.51 -25.26
N TRP A 143 -8.93 -18.93 -24.08
CA TRP A 143 -7.85 -18.52 -23.18
C TRP A 143 -7.03 -19.71 -22.72
N GLU A 144 -7.66 -20.82 -22.36
CA GLU A 144 -6.90 -22.00 -21.99
C GLU A 144 -6.06 -22.56 -23.14
N ARG A 145 -6.57 -22.56 -24.38
CA ARG A 145 -5.79 -22.93 -25.57
C ARG A 145 -4.56 -22.03 -25.72
N ARG A 146 -4.75 -20.71 -25.67
CA ARG A 146 -3.66 -19.71 -25.78
C ARG A 146 -2.63 -19.86 -24.67
N ALA A 147 -3.08 -20.07 -23.43
CA ALA A 147 -2.21 -20.26 -22.26
C ALA A 147 -1.36 -21.54 -22.38
N ARG A 148 -1.99 -22.66 -22.78
CA ARG A 148 -1.28 -23.93 -23.01
C ARG A 148 -0.22 -23.80 -24.11
N ALA A 149 -0.54 -23.07 -25.18
CA ALA A 149 0.40 -22.86 -26.29
C ALA A 149 1.62 -22.01 -25.91
N CYS A 150 1.49 -21.04 -24.99
CA CYS A 150 2.58 -20.13 -24.64
C CYS A 150 3.41 -20.54 -23.41
N HIS A 151 2.83 -21.26 -22.45
CA HIS A 151 3.48 -21.50 -21.15
C HIS A 151 3.19 -22.90 -20.53
N GLY A 152 2.40 -23.75 -21.18
CA GLY A 152 2.02 -25.05 -20.59
C GLY A 152 1.07 -24.90 -19.39
N GLN A 153 1.34 -25.58 -18.27
CA GLN A 153 0.52 -25.50 -17.04
C GLN A 153 0.96 -24.33 -16.14
N LEU A 154 -0.02 -23.61 -15.59
CA LEU A 154 0.20 -22.62 -14.53
C LEU A 154 0.72 -23.32 -13.27
N GLY A 155 1.96 -23.02 -12.85
CA GLY A 155 2.55 -23.52 -11.61
C GLY A 155 1.99 -22.86 -10.34
N LEU A 156 0.71 -22.51 -10.33
CA LEU A 156 0.02 -21.88 -9.21
C LEU A 156 -0.73 -22.94 -8.41
N GLU A 157 -0.27 -23.22 -7.20
CA GLU A 157 -1.09 -23.94 -6.22
C GLU A 157 -2.03 -22.95 -5.54
N LEU A 158 -3.32 -23.03 -5.87
CA LEU A 158 -4.37 -22.25 -5.20
C LEU A 158 -4.92 -23.05 -4.02
N GLY A 159 -5.20 -22.38 -2.90
CA GLY A 159 -5.89 -23.00 -1.78
C GLY A 159 -6.04 -22.05 -0.59
N PRO A 160 -7.23 -21.98 0.04
CA PRO A 160 -7.42 -21.17 1.23
C PRO A 160 -6.49 -21.68 2.34
N GLY A 161 -5.79 -20.78 3.00
CA GLY A 161 -4.98 -21.13 4.18
C GLY A 161 -3.74 -21.98 3.91
N ARG A 162 -3.26 -22.11 2.66
CA ARG A 162 -1.88 -22.56 2.40
C ARG A 162 -0.98 -21.33 2.39
N PRO A 163 -0.35 -20.95 3.52
CA PRO A 163 0.74 -19.99 3.45
C PRO A 163 1.81 -20.62 2.55
N GLY A 164 2.15 -19.97 1.43
CA GLY A 164 3.31 -20.38 0.66
C GLY A 164 4.49 -20.47 1.63
N ARG A 165 5.03 -21.69 1.84
CA ARG A 165 6.03 -22.06 2.87
C ARG A 165 6.74 -20.86 3.49
N GLY A 166 6.16 -20.39 4.59
CA GLY A 166 6.58 -19.25 5.38
C GLY A 166 5.43 -18.97 6.34
N THR A 167 5.69 -19.01 7.64
CA THR A 167 4.77 -18.47 8.67
C THR A 167 4.16 -17.15 8.19
N PRO A 168 2.94 -16.74 8.62
CA PRO A 168 2.49 -15.39 8.39
C PRO A 168 3.52 -14.45 9.03
N ASP A 169 4.48 -14.00 8.23
CA ASP A 169 5.36 -12.93 8.59
C ASP A 169 4.41 -11.77 8.83
N ARG A 170 4.37 -11.29 10.08
CA ARG A 170 3.39 -10.28 10.48
C ARG A 170 3.52 -9.15 9.47
N ALA A 171 2.50 -8.94 8.64
CA ALA A 171 2.65 -8.13 7.44
C ALA A 171 3.26 -6.75 7.78
N ARG A 172 4.30 -6.37 7.05
CA ARG A 172 5.07 -5.16 7.27
C ARG A 172 4.90 -4.22 6.08
N LEU A 173 4.99 -2.94 6.37
CA LEU A 173 5.00 -1.90 5.36
C LEU A 173 6.35 -1.88 4.65
N ASP A 174 6.35 -1.78 3.32
CA ASP A 174 7.56 -1.46 2.55
C ASP A 174 7.89 0.03 2.73
N GLU A 175 8.78 0.33 3.69
CA GLU A 175 9.14 1.71 4.04
C GLU A 175 9.84 2.46 2.90
N HIS A 176 10.60 1.76 2.06
CA HIS A 176 11.23 2.37 0.89
C HIS A 176 10.18 2.80 -0.13
N ARG A 177 9.21 1.93 -0.41
CA ARG A 177 8.09 2.25 -1.31
C ARG A 177 7.20 3.36 -0.73
N PHE A 178 6.93 3.33 0.57
CA PHE A 178 6.18 4.37 1.26
C PHE A 178 6.87 5.74 1.09
N ALA A 179 8.17 5.82 1.38
CA ALA A 179 8.95 7.04 1.21
C ALA A 179 9.03 7.48 -0.27
N GLY A 180 9.13 6.55 -1.20
CA GLY A 180 9.14 6.83 -2.64
C GLY A 180 7.84 7.48 -3.12
N VAL A 181 6.68 6.97 -2.69
CA VAL A 181 5.37 7.56 -3.02
C VAL A 181 5.25 8.99 -2.49
N LEU A 182 5.63 9.22 -1.22
CA LEU A 182 5.58 10.55 -0.62
C LEU A 182 6.57 11.52 -1.25
N SER A 183 7.74 11.05 -1.69
CA SER A 183 8.75 11.89 -2.34
C SER A 183 8.26 12.51 -3.64
N LEU A 184 7.37 11.82 -4.35
CA LEU A 184 6.75 12.25 -5.61
C LEU A 184 5.54 13.19 -5.43
N THR A 185 5.20 13.57 -4.18
CA THR A 185 4.12 14.54 -3.95
C THR A 185 4.54 15.94 -4.42
N PRO A 186 3.70 16.66 -5.19
CA PRO A 186 4.10 17.91 -5.85
C PRO A 186 4.18 19.12 -4.93
N HIS A 187 3.73 19.03 -3.67
CA HIS A 187 3.56 20.19 -2.78
C HIS A 187 4.56 20.26 -1.61
N GLY A 188 5.62 19.43 -1.63
CA GLY A 188 6.66 19.42 -0.58
C GLY A 188 6.22 18.88 0.79
N GLY A 189 4.93 18.59 0.98
CA GLY A 189 4.34 18.00 2.19
C GLY A 189 3.51 16.75 1.87
N ALA A 190 2.66 16.35 2.81
CA ALA A 190 1.71 15.25 2.65
C ALA A 190 0.32 15.69 3.11
N ARG A 191 -0.69 15.48 2.27
CA ARG A 191 -2.09 15.50 2.66
C ARG A 191 -2.53 14.10 3.10
N ARG A 192 -3.73 13.98 3.69
CA ARG A 192 -4.25 12.67 4.10
C ARG A 192 -4.35 11.71 2.92
N ARG A 193 -4.87 12.14 1.77
CA ARG A 193 -4.91 11.30 0.57
C ARG A 193 -3.54 10.83 0.05
N ASP A 194 -2.49 11.63 0.26
CA ASP A 194 -1.13 11.23 -0.10
C ASP A 194 -0.61 10.14 0.85
N ALA A 195 -0.95 10.24 2.14
CA ALA A 195 -0.66 9.20 3.12
C ALA A 195 -1.44 7.91 2.83
N VAL A 196 -2.75 8.00 2.50
CA VAL A 196 -3.57 6.86 2.06
C VAL A 196 -2.94 6.17 0.86
N GLU A 197 -2.52 6.94 -0.15
CA GLU A 197 -1.83 6.37 -1.31
C GLU A 197 -0.52 5.67 -0.92
N ALA A 198 0.30 6.32 -0.08
CA ALA A 198 1.58 5.77 0.36
C ALA A 198 1.40 4.46 1.14
N PHE A 199 0.47 4.41 2.11
CA PHE A 199 0.16 3.20 2.87
C PHE A 199 -0.36 2.08 1.96
N GLY A 200 -1.33 2.37 1.08
CA GLY A 200 -1.92 1.34 0.20
C GLY A 200 -0.92 0.79 -0.81
N ARG A 201 -0.03 1.63 -1.35
CA ARG A 201 1.03 1.17 -2.26
C ARG A 201 2.13 0.40 -1.54
N ALA A 202 2.47 0.78 -0.31
CA ALA A 202 3.51 0.12 0.48
C ALA A 202 3.04 -1.19 1.14
N ALA A 203 1.73 -1.43 1.24
CA ALA A 203 1.17 -2.73 1.61
C ALA A 203 1.26 -3.70 0.42
N THR A 204 2.43 -4.33 0.25
CA THR A 204 2.76 -5.20 -0.89
C THR A 204 1.85 -6.41 -0.99
N ASP A 205 1.57 -7.06 0.14
CA ASP A 205 0.64 -8.20 0.20
C ASP A 205 -0.82 -7.78 0.41
N GLY A 206 -1.05 -6.46 0.49
CA GLY A 206 -2.35 -5.87 0.73
C GLY A 206 -2.67 -5.65 2.20
N VAL A 207 -3.76 -4.92 2.41
CA VAL A 207 -4.38 -4.69 3.73
C VAL A 207 -5.86 -4.40 3.49
N ALA A 208 -6.73 -4.82 4.40
CA ALA A 208 -8.16 -4.50 4.31
C ALA A 208 -8.38 -2.97 4.33
N ALA A 209 -9.33 -2.46 3.55
CA ALA A 209 -9.58 -1.02 3.42
C ALA A 209 -9.80 -0.33 4.78
N GLY A 210 -10.64 -0.92 5.65
CA GLY A 210 -10.86 -0.38 6.99
C GLY A 210 -9.63 -0.40 7.89
N SER A 211 -8.73 -1.38 7.73
CA SER A 211 -7.45 -1.38 8.46
C SER A 211 -6.51 -0.32 7.92
N LEU A 212 -6.45 -0.11 6.60
CA LEU A 212 -5.67 0.96 5.97
C LEU A 212 -6.11 2.34 6.47
N GLU A 213 -7.42 2.59 6.56
CA GLU A 213 -7.95 3.83 7.11
C GLU A 213 -7.49 4.06 8.55
N ARG A 214 -7.59 3.05 9.42
CA ARG A 214 -7.10 3.13 10.81
C ARG A 214 -5.59 3.39 10.88
N LEU A 215 -4.79 2.75 10.02
CA LEU A 215 -3.35 3.02 9.93
C LEU A 215 -3.09 4.49 9.62
N VAL A 216 -3.80 5.07 8.65
CA VAL A 216 -3.64 6.48 8.27
C VAL A 216 -4.11 7.40 9.40
N ASP A 217 -5.19 7.07 10.10
CA ASP A 217 -5.74 7.87 11.22
C ASP A 217 -4.72 8.09 12.34
N HIS A 218 -3.82 7.14 12.59
CA HIS A 218 -2.77 7.31 13.59
C HIS A 218 -1.76 8.43 13.27
N TRP A 219 -1.64 8.81 12.00
CA TRP A 219 -0.67 9.82 11.53
C TRP A 219 -1.35 11.10 11.05
N VAL A 220 -2.47 10.96 10.35
CA VAL A 220 -3.13 12.06 9.65
C VAL A 220 -4.64 11.94 9.81
N PRO A 221 -5.21 12.24 10.99
CA PRO A 221 -6.65 12.16 11.21
C PRO A 221 -7.42 13.01 10.18
N GLN A 222 -8.69 12.63 9.96
CA GLN A 222 -9.54 13.31 8.99
C GLN A 222 -10.02 14.66 9.52
N ASP A 223 -9.22 15.69 9.29
CA ASP A 223 -9.45 17.03 9.84
C ASP A 223 -10.21 17.97 8.88
N ALA A 224 -10.25 17.66 7.58
CA ALA A 224 -10.93 18.48 6.57
C ALA A 224 -11.47 17.65 5.40
N PRO A 225 -12.62 18.02 4.82
CA PRO A 225 -13.21 17.26 3.72
C PRO A 225 -12.57 17.57 2.36
N GLY A 226 -12.42 16.53 1.55
CA GLY A 226 -12.18 16.64 0.11
C GLY A 226 -10.92 17.44 -0.26
N VAL A 227 -11.06 18.42 -1.15
CA VAL A 227 -9.89 19.17 -1.67
C VAL A 227 -9.21 20.06 -0.63
N ALA A 228 -9.87 20.33 0.50
CA ALA A 228 -9.40 21.24 1.54
C ALA A 228 -8.43 20.60 2.56
N GLU A 229 -8.00 19.35 2.34
CA GLU A 229 -7.03 18.69 3.22
C GLU A 229 -5.76 19.53 3.43
N PRO A 230 -5.37 19.79 4.69
CA PRO A 230 -4.18 20.57 4.99
C PRO A 230 -2.92 19.79 4.58
N ILE A 231 -1.92 20.54 4.10
CA ILE A 231 -0.60 19.99 3.79
C ILE A 231 0.20 19.96 5.08
N ARG A 232 0.65 18.77 5.48
CA ARG A 232 1.53 18.58 6.65
C ARG A 232 2.98 18.38 6.21
N PRO A 233 3.98 18.72 7.04
CA PRO A 233 5.38 18.38 6.75
C PRO A 233 5.53 16.88 6.53
N ARG A 234 6.32 16.42 5.55
CA ARG A 234 6.50 14.98 5.27
C ARG A 234 6.99 14.18 6.50
N ARG A 235 7.82 14.80 7.34
CA ARG A 235 8.27 14.21 8.62
C ARG A 235 7.14 13.86 9.59
N SER A 236 5.93 14.40 9.39
CA SER A 236 4.76 14.05 10.21
C SER A 236 4.15 12.69 9.87
N VAL A 237 4.54 12.07 8.76
CA VAL A 237 4.04 10.76 8.30
C VAL A 237 5.15 9.75 8.00
N LEU A 238 6.40 10.24 7.96
CA LEU A 238 7.59 9.42 7.77
C LEU A 238 8.23 9.13 9.14
N PRO A 239 8.46 7.85 9.48
CA PRO A 239 9.23 7.52 10.66
C PRO A 239 10.68 7.97 10.51
N ALA A 240 11.33 8.33 11.61
CA ALA A 240 12.74 8.67 11.61
C ALA A 240 13.60 7.40 11.40
N ALA A 241 14.81 7.57 10.87
CA ALA A 241 15.68 6.44 10.56
C ALA A 241 16.06 5.63 11.81
N HIS A 242 16.17 6.25 12.99
CA HIS A 242 16.42 5.54 14.24
C HIS A 242 15.21 4.75 14.73
N HIS A 243 13.97 5.15 14.41
CA HIS A 243 12.79 4.32 14.70
C HIS A 243 12.88 3.01 13.93
N LEU A 244 13.13 3.08 12.61
CA LEU A 244 13.20 1.89 11.76
C LEU A 244 14.39 0.98 12.12
N ARG A 245 15.53 1.54 12.52
CA ARG A 245 16.67 0.73 13.02
C ARG A 245 16.38 0.01 14.33
N THR A 246 15.52 0.57 15.18
CA THR A 246 15.26 0.07 16.54
C THR A 246 14.06 -0.87 16.59
N LEU A 247 12.99 -0.48 15.91
CA LEU A 247 11.66 -1.10 15.94
C LEU A 247 11.30 -1.75 14.60
N GLY A 248 12.24 -1.86 13.67
CA GLY A 248 12.00 -2.40 12.33
C GLY A 248 10.95 -1.62 11.52
N PRO A 249 10.53 -2.18 10.38
CA PRO A 249 9.44 -1.64 9.57
C PRO A 249 8.11 -1.58 10.33
N ARG A 250 7.26 -0.62 9.97
CA ARG A 250 5.94 -0.49 10.60
C ARG A 250 5.05 -1.71 10.28
N PRO A 251 4.30 -2.23 11.26
CA PRO A 251 3.32 -3.31 11.02
C PRO A 251 2.10 -2.79 10.24
N LEU A 252 1.43 -3.69 9.50
CA LEU A 252 0.17 -3.38 8.80
C LEU A 252 -1.09 -3.67 9.63
N ASP A 253 -0.94 -4.34 10.77
CA ASP A 253 -2.02 -4.46 11.75
C ASP A 253 -2.15 -3.15 12.54
N PRO A 254 -3.34 -2.52 12.62
CA PRO A 254 -3.50 -1.22 13.27
C PRO A 254 -3.16 -1.20 14.76
N ASP A 255 -3.43 -2.28 15.51
CA ASP A 255 -3.17 -2.32 16.94
C ASP A 255 -1.67 -2.44 17.21
N ASP A 256 -1.00 -3.33 16.47
CA ASP A 256 0.46 -3.42 16.49
C ASP A 256 1.12 -2.12 15.99
N HIS A 257 0.49 -1.39 15.06
CA HIS A 257 0.97 -0.10 14.56
C HIS A 257 0.89 1.00 15.61
N ALA A 258 -0.20 1.02 16.39
CA ALA A 258 -0.35 1.94 17.52
C ALA A 258 0.74 1.69 18.58
N LEU A 259 1.07 0.42 18.86
CA LEU A 259 2.15 0.05 19.77
C LEU A 259 3.52 0.46 19.23
N TRP A 260 3.78 0.23 17.94
CA TRP A 260 4.99 0.69 17.26
C TRP A 260 5.16 2.21 17.40
N LEU A 261 4.09 2.98 17.20
CA LEU A 261 4.08 4.43 17.35
C LEU A 261 4.35 4.89 18.79
N GLY A 262 3.74 4.22 19.77
CA GLY A 262 3.98 4.50 21.19
C GLY A 262 5.45 4.30 21.56
N ALA A 263 6.05 3.21 21.10
CA ALA A 263 7.47 2.93 21.28
C ALA A 263 8.38 3.94 20.57
N ALA A 264 8.03 4.37 19.35
CA ALA A 264 8.79 5.39 18.62
C ALA A 264 8.78 6.74 19.36
N ARG A 265 7.63 7.14 19.90
CA ARG A 265 7.50 8.37 20.72
C ARG A 265 8.29 8.28 22.03
N ALA A 266 8.28 7.12 22.69
CA ALA A 266 9.10 6.91 23.90
C ALA A 266 10.60 7.00 23.59
N LEU A 267 11.03 6.46 22.44
CA LEU A 267 12.40 6.56 21.97
C LEU A 267 12.80 8.01 21.68
N ASP A 268 11.94 8.80 21.02
CA ASP A 268 12.20 10.23 20.80
C ASP A 268 12.30 11.00 22.12
N ALA A 269 11.36 10.77 23.05
CA ALA A 269 11.37 11.43 24.35
C ALA A 269 12.65 11.15 25.16
N TYR A 270 13.14 9.90 25.14
CA TYR A 270 14.42 9.54 25.76
C TYR A 270 15.59 10.26 25.09
N ARG A 271 15.62 10.27 23.75
CA ARG A 271 16.71 10.89 22.98
C ARG A 271 16.77 12.40 23.16
N ASP A 272 15.61 13.06 23.19
CA ASP A 272 15.50 14.49 23.42
C ASP A 272 15.95 14.86 24.84
N ARG A 273 15.54 14.07 25.84
CA ARG A 273 15.91 14.30 27.25
C ARG A 273 17.41 14.16 27.51
N TRP A 274 18.06 13.19 26.86
CA TRP A 274 19.46 12.85 27.11
C TRP A 274 20.43 13.29 26.01
N GLY A 275 19.97 14.06 25.02
CA GLY A 275 20.79 14.67 23.98
C GLY A 275 21.42 13.67 23.01
N PHE A 276 20.62 12.79 22.40
CA PHE A 276 21.08 11.80 21.43
C PHE A 276 20.68 12.11 19.98
N ASP A 277 21.69 12.35 19.17
CA ASP A 277 21.57 12.74 17.76
C ASP A 277 21.89 11.55 16.83
N GLY A 278 22.70 10.60 17.32
CA GLY A 278 23.30 9.52 16.53
C GLY A 278 22.81 8.11 16.87
N ALA A 279 23.53 7.13 16.33
CA ALA A 279 23.42 5.74 16.75
C ALA A 279 24.33 5.47 17.97
N PRO A 280 23.96 4.52 18.86
CA PRO A 280 22.74 3.70 18.82
C PRO A 280 21.47 4.42 19.28
N ALA A 281 20.34 3.74 19.13
CA ALA A 281 18.99 4.25 19.43
C ALA A 281 18.87 4.94 20.80
N LEU A 282 19.33 4.26 21.85
CA LEU A 282 19.37 4.76 23.23
C LEU A 282 20.79 5.18 23.68
N GLY A 283 21.70 5.34 22.71
CA GLY A 283 23.07 5.78 22.98
C GLY A 283 23.97 4.74 23.65
N ARG A 284 24.04 3.50 23.13
CA ARG A 284 25.12 2.57 23.50
C ARG A 284 26.43 2.99 22.81
N ALA A 285 27.28 3.77 23.48
CA ALA A 285 28.70 3.56 23.22
C ALA A 285 29.02 2.08 23.51
N VAL A 286 30.01 1.53 22.82
CA VAL A 286 30.48 0.15 22.91
C VAL A 286 31.02 -0.12 24.33
N THR A 287 30.14 -0.16 25.34
CA THR A 287 30.36 0.01 26.79
C THR A 287 30.58 1.46 27.24
N PRO A 288 29.60 2.02 27.97
CA PRO A 288 29.85 2.59 29.28
C PRO A 288 28.97 1.85 30.29
N ASP A 289 29.57 1.47 31.41
CA ASP A 289 28.92 0.74 32.50
C ASP A 289 27.58 1.39 32.88
N LEU A 290 26.46 0.64 32.84
CA LEU A 290 25.16 1.12 33.30
C LEU A 290 25.24 1.65 34.74
N ALA A 291 26.17 1.11 35.55
CA ALA A 291 26.42 1.56 36.91
C ALA A 291 27.02 2.97 37.00
N SER A 292 27.56 3.52 35.91
CA SER A 292 28.08 4.90 35.84
C SER A 292 27.01 5.95 35.49
N MET A 293 25.79 5.52 35.14
CA MET A 293 24.71 6.45 34.80
C MET A 293 24.10 7.09 36.06
N PRO A 294 23.75 8.39 36.02
CA PRO A 294 22.91 8.98 37.06
C PRO A 294 21.63 8.17 37.25
N THR A 295 21.17 7.99 38.50
CA THR A 295 20.02 7.13 38.84
C THR A 295 18.78 7.45 38.00
N GLU A 296 18.49 8.72 37.79
CA GLU A 296 17.36 9.19 36.97
C GLU A 296 17.46 8.69 35.52
N ARG A 297 18.66 8.77 34.94
CA ARG A 297 18.94 8.26 33.59
C ARG A 297 18.88 6.75 33.53
N LEU A 298 19.41 6.05 34.53
CA LEU A 298 19.39 4.59 34.58
C LEU A 298 17.95 4.07 34.61
N VAL A 299 17.09 4.66 35.45
CA VAL A 299 15.65 4.28 35.54
C VAL A 299 14.94 4.52 34.20
N ASP A 300 15.17 5.67 33.58
CA ASP A 300 14.57 6.01 32.29
C ASP A 300 15.05 5.08 31.16
N HIS A 301 16.35 4.77 31.15
CA HIS A 301 16.97 3.84 30.21
C HIS A 301 16.38 2.43 30.33
N VAL A 302 16.31 1.88 31.54
CA VAL A 302 15.76 0.54 31.80
C VAL A 302 14.29 0.47 31.39
N ARG A 303 13.47 1.46 31.75
CA ARG A 303 12.06 1.52 31.35
C ARG A 303 11.88 1.56 29.83
N THR A 304 12.69 2.37 29.16
CA THR A 304 12.63 2.51 27.70
C THR A 304 13.09 1.22 27.02
N GLU A 305 14.21 0.61 27.44
CA GLU A 305 14.65 -0.69 26.91
C GLU A 305 13.61 -1.80 27.13
N GLN A 306 12.98 -1.86 28.31
CA GLN A 306 11.92 -2.83 28.60
C GLN A 306 10.71 -2.64 27.67
N LEU A 307 10.24 -1.41 27.48
CA LEU A 307 9.16 -1.10 26.54
C LEU A 307 9.53 -1.50 25.10
N LEU A 308 10.72 -1.09 24.63
CA LEU A 308 11.21 -1.42 23.30
C LEU A 308 11.37 -2.93 23.13
N GLY A 309 11.88 -3.63 24.14
CA GLY A 309 11.99 -5.09 24.18
C GLY A 309 10.63 -5.78 24.06
N ALA A 310 9.65 -5.34 24.85
CA ALA A 310 8.29 -5.88 24.83
C ALA A 310 7.61 -5.65 23.47
N VAL A 311 7.73 -4.46 22.89
CA VAL A 311 7.17 -4.15 21.57
C VAL A 311 7.88 -4.95 20.48
N ARG A 312 9.21 -5.05 20.47
CA ARG A 312 9.95 -5.90 19.50
C ARG A 312 9.52 -7.36 19.59
N ALA A 313 9.42 -7.91 20.81
CA ALA A 313 8.95 -9.27 21.04
C ALA A 313 7.52 -9.46 20.52
N ARG A 314 6.62 -8.51 20.84
CA ARG A 314 5.25 -8.51 20.30
C ARG A 314 5.22 -8.37 18.79
N LEU A 315 6.16 -7.69 18.16
CA LEU A 315 6.27 -7.59 16.71
C LEU A 315 7.06 -8.75 16.09
N GLY A 316 7.55 -9.72 16.88
CA GLY A 316 8.33 -10.84 16.35
C GLY A 316 9.66 -10.41 15.75
N GLN A 317 10.14 -9.22 16.13
CA GLN A 317 11.44 -8.71 15.74
C GLN A 317 12.45 -9.21 16.77
N ARG A 318 13.52 -9.84 16.30
CA ARG A 318 14.64 -10.18 17.18
C ARG A 318 15.29 -8.88 17.67
N ALA A 319 15.70 -8.87 18.94
CA ALA A 319 16.59 -7.81 19.41
C ALA A 319 17.81 -7.75 18.48
N PRO A 320 18.31 -6.55 18.13
CA PRO A 320 19.60 -6.45 17.46
C PRO A 320 20.61 -7.19 18.34
N THR A 321 21.37 -8.11 17.74
CA THR A 321 22.34 -8.96 18.42
C THR A 321 23.26 -8.08 19.27
N GLY A 322 23.14 -8.22 20.59
CA GLY A 322 23.66 -7.22 21.54
C GLY A 322 23.73 -7.74 22.97
N VAL A 323 24.48 -8.83 23.13
CA VAL A 323 25.21 -9.27 24.35
C VAL A 323 24.42 -10.09 25.37
N GLU A 324 24.93 -11.30 25.62
CA GLU A 324 24.70 -12.11 26.82
C GLU A 324 24.75 -11.22 28.06
N LEU A 325 23.71 -11.27 28.88
CA LEU A 325 23.77 -10.75 30.22
C LEU A 325 24.81 -11.60 30.97
N GLY A 326 26.06 -11.16 30.97
CA GLY A 326 27.12 -11.67 31.84
C GLY A 326 26.80 -11.32 33.30
N LEU A 327 25.72 -11.89 33.81
CA LEU A 327 25.34 -11.87 35.22
C LEU A 327 25.82 -13.13 35.96
N ASP A 328 26.56 -14.01 35.28
CA ASP A 328 27.31 -15.10 35.91
C ASP A 328 28.82 -14.82 35.79
N ARG A 329 29.35 -14.05 36.74
CA ARG A 329 30.70 -14.20 37.34
C ARG A 329 30.92 -13.19 38.45
#